data_AF-A0A6M1XSN4-F1
#
_entry.id   AF-A0A6M1XSN4-F1
#
_cell.length_a   1.000
_cell.length_b   1.000
_cell.length_c   1.000
_cell.angle_alpha   90.00
_cell.angle_beta   90.00
_cell.angle_gamma   90.00
#
_symmetry.space_group_name_H-M   'P 1'
#
loop_
_entity.id
_entity.type
_entity.pdbx_description
1 polymer ?
#
loop_
_entity_poly.entity_id
_entity_poly.type
_entity_poly.pdbx_seq_one_letter_code
_entity_poly.pdbx_strand_id
1 'polypeptide(L)' 'SKPVIDFVVVERINFFKILWLILLLIQKKQLKSKYFHHYTTNRLRIVSTTPQHGQEDGEEMEKRPFDITITTTKQLFWC' A
#
# COMPACT_ATOMS: atom_id res chain seq x y z
N SER A 1 12.71 -8.96 -16.11
CA SER A 1 11.74 -9.12 -15.01
C SER A 1 10.35 -8.71 -15.47
N LYS A 2 9.27 -9.39 -15.04
CA LYS A 2 7.90 -8.93 -15.31
C LYS A 2 7.61 -7.75 -14.35
N PRO A 3 7.02 -6.64 -14.80
CA PRO A 3 6.73 -5.54 -13.90
C PRO A 3 5.60 -5.95 -12.95
N VAL A 4 5.84 -5.78 -11.66
CA VAL A 4 4.93 -6.17 -10.58
C VAL A 4 4.63 -4.98 -9.68
N ILE A 5 3.46 -5.00 -9.08
CA ILE A 5 2.95 -4.06 -8.08
C ILE A 5 3.11 -4.76 -6.74
N ASP A 6 3.77 -4.08 -5.81
CA ASP A 6 3.80 -4.47 -4.41
C ASP A 6 2.72 -3.72 -3.66
N PHE A 7 1.75 -4.46 -3.14
CA PHE A 7 0.63 -3.93 -2.37
C PHE A 7 0.75 -4.37 -0.92
N VAL A 8 0.69 -3.41 -0.01
CA VAL A 8 0.81 -3.63 1.43
C VAL A 8 -0.48 -3.20 2.10
N VAL A 9 -1.05 -4.08 2.92
CA VAL A 9 -2.21 -3.78 3.77
C VAL A 9 -1.82 -3.99 5.22
N VAL A 10 -2.10 -2.97 6.03
CA VAL A 10 -1.96 -3.05 7.48
C VAL A 10 -3.34 -3.08 8.12
N GLU A 11 -3.61 -4.10 8.92
CA GLU A 11 -4.86 -4.17 9.68
C GLU A 11 -4.95 -3.04 10.70
N ARG A 12 -6.17 -2.55 10.96
CA ARG A 12 -6.40 -1.60 12.06
C ARG A 12 -6.07 -2.28 13.39
N ILE A 13 -5.00 -1.82 14.03
CA ILE A 13 -4.52 -2.35 15.31
C ILE A 13 -4.36 -1.23 16.34
N ASN A 14 -4.29 -1.61 17.62
CA ASN A 14 -4.04 -0.66 18.71
C ASN A 14 -2.70 0.08 18.50
N PHE A 15 -2.62 1.32 18.97
CA PHE A 15 -1.46 2.21 18.82
C PHE A 15 -0.14 1.55 19.24
N PHE A 16 -0.10 0.80 20.34
CA PHE A 16 1.09 0.05 20.77
C PHE A 16 1.57 -0.97 19.73
N LYS A 17 0.66 -1.62 19.02
CA LYS A 17 0.99 -2.57 17.95
C LYS A 17 1.45 -1.85 16.68
N ILE A 18 0.94 -0.63 16.42
CA ILE A 18 1.44 0.22 15.34
C ILE A 18 2.90 0.60 15.61
N LEU A 19 3.22 1.02 16.84
CA LEU A 19 4.60 1.34 17.21
C LEU A 19 5.54 0.13 17.05
N TRP A 20 5.08 -1.06 17.44
CA TRP A 20 5.83 -2.30 17.20
C TRP A 20 6.04 -2.58 15.71
N LEU A 21 5.02 -2.35 14.87
CA LEU A 21 5.13 -2.52 13.43
C LEU A 21 6.14 -1.54 12.80
N ILE A 22 6.18 -0.29 13.27
CA ILE A 22 7.18 0.72 12.86
C ILE A 22 8.60 0.23 13.19
N LEU A 23 8.81 -0.33 14.39
CA LEU A 23 10.11 -0.92 14.75
C LEU A 23 10.49 -2.10 13.83
N LEU A 24 9.52 -2.96 13.49
CA LEU A 24 9.75 -4.04 12.54
C LEU A 24 10.09 -3.53 11.13
N LEU A 25 9.48 -2.43 10.67
CA LEU A 25 9.78 -1.80 9.38
C LEU A 25 11.21 -1.26 9.34
N ILE A 26 11.67 -0.57 10.39
CA ILE A 26 13.06 -0.09 10.50
C ILE A 26 14.05 -1.25 10.44
N GLN A 27 13.72 -2.38 11.07
CA GLN A 27 14.53 -3.59 11.05
C GLN A 27 14.36 -4.45 9.79
N LYS A 28 13.51 -4.05 8.82
CA LYS A 28 13.14 -4.82 7.62
C LYS A 28 12.56 -6.21 7.92
N LYS A 29 11.87 -6.37 9.05
CA LYS A 29 11.25 -7.62 9.54
C LYS A 29 9.71 -7.58 9.55
N GLN A 30 9.11 -6.62 8.87
CA GLN A 30 7.65 -6.41 8.84
C GLN A 30 6.85 -7.63 8.38
N LEU A 31 7.40 -8.44 7.46
CA LEU A 31 6.78 -9.68 6.96
C LEU A 31 6.55 -10.75 8.05
N LYS A 32 7.15 -10.60 9.23
CA LYS A 32 6.93 -11.50 10.37
C LYS A 32 5.66 -11.16 11.16
N SER A 33 5.03 -10.02 10.87
CA SER A 33 3.82 -9.57 11.56
C SER A 33 2.58 -10.12 10.86
N LYS A 34 1.67 -10.75 11.62
CA LYS A 34 0.35 -11.15 11.11
C LYS A 34 -0.54 -9.98 10.68
N TYR A 35 -0.17 -8.74 11.05
CA TYR A 35 -0.92 -7.53 10.72
C TYR A 35 -0.37 -6.83 9.47
N PHE A 36 0.68 -7.38 8.85
CA PHE A 36 1.30 -6.84 7.65
C PHE A 36 1.10 -7.84 6.51
N HIS A 37 0.17 -7.51 5.61
CA HIS A 37 -0.13 -8.32 4.46
C HIS A 37 0.57 -7.75 3.24
N HIS A 38 1.40 -8.55 2.58
CA HIS A 38 2.12 -8.16 1.37
C HIS A 38 1.66 -9.03 0.21
N TYR A 39 1.23 -8.37 -0.86
CA TYR A 39 0.77 -9.00 -2.09
C TYR A 39 1.60 -8.47 -3.25
N THR A 40 2.00 -9.37 -4.15
CA THR A 40 2.67 -9.02 -5.40
C THR A 40 1.77 -9.43 -6.56
N THR A 41 1.35 -8.46 -7.38
CA THR A 41 0.43 -8.68 -8.51
C THR A 41 0.85 -7.85 -9.73
N ASN A 42 0.32 -8.13 -10.91
CA ASN A 42 0.47 -7.27 -12.10
C ASN A 42 -0.71 -6.30 -12.30
N ARG A 43 -1.83 -6.56 -11.63
CA ARG A 43 -3.05 -5.76 -11.68
C ARG A 43 -3.73 -5.78 -10.31
N LEU A 44 -4.11 -4.61 -9.83
CA LEU A 44 -4.74 -4.42 -8.54
C LEU A 44 -5.98 -3.55 -8.72
N ARG A 45 -7.09 -3.92 -8.07
CA ARG A 45 -8.27 -3.06 -7.94
C ARG A 45 -8.58 -2.88 -6.47
N ILE A 46 -8.67 -1.63 -6.02
CA ILE A 46 -9.00 -1.26 -4.65
C ILE A 46 -10.33 -0.53 -4.68
N VAL A 47 -11.29 -1.01 -3.90
CA VAL A 47 -12.62 -0.41 -3.79
C VAL A 47 -12.88 -0.06 -2.33
N SER A 48 -13.16 1.20 -2.05
CA SER A 48 -13.72 1.68 -0.78
C SER A 48 -15.01 2.43 -1.06
N THR A 49 -16.12 1.86 -0.62
CA THR A 49 -17.45 2.47 -0.71
C THR A 49 -17.64 3.62 0.29
N THR A 50 -16.76 3.71 1.29
CA THR A 50 -16.79 4.79 2.30
C THR A 50 -15.79 5.89 1.94
N PRO A 51 -16.10 7.17 2.25
CA PRO A 51 -15.15 8.26 2.04
C PRO A 51 -13.88 8.09 2.89
N GLN A 52 -12.72 7.98 2.23
CA GLN A 52 -11.41 7.86 2.87
C GLN A 52 -10.52 9.04 2.48
N HIS A 53 -9.52 9.32 3.31
CA HIS A 53 -8.43 10.22 2.92
C HIS A 53 -7.44 9.42 2.06
N GLY A 54 -6.93 10.04 1.00
CA GLY A 54 -5.95 9.44 0.10
C GLY A 54 -4.78 10.40 -0.13
N GLN A 55 -3.66 9.84 -0.58
CA GLN A 55 -2.50 10.61 -1.01
C GLN A 55 -1.90 9.91 -2.22
N GLU A 56 -1.51 10.68 -3.23
CA GLU A 56 -0.89 10.19 -4.47
C GLU A 56 0.37 11.02 -4.71
N ASP A 57 1.54 10.36 -4.83
CA ASP A 57 2.84 11.01 -5.09
C ASP A 57 3.20 12.21 -4.20
N GLY A 58 2.66 12.23 -2.97
CA GLY A 58 2.88 13.32 -2.02
C GLY A 58 1.74 14.32 -1.93
N GLU A 59 0.82 14.34 -2.90
CA GLU A 59 -0.33 15.24 -2.94
C GLU A 59 -1.54 14.67 -2.20
N GLU A 60 -2.20 15.50 -1.38
CA GLU A 60 -3.41 15.10 -0.66
C GLU A 60 -4.60 15.04 -1.63
N MET A 61 -5.33 13.92 -1.58
CA MET A 61 -6.58 13.76 -2.30
C MET A 61 -7.75 14.14 -1.42
N GLU A 62 -8.79 14.75 -2.01
CA GLU A 62 -10.04 15.01 -1.31
C GLU A 62 -10.66 13.74 -0.72
N LYS A 63 -11.35 13.89 0.42
CA LYS A 63 -12.03 12.78 1.08
C LYS A 63 -13.19 12.26 0.24
N ARG A 64 -13.05 11.08 -0.35
CA ARG A 64 -14.05 10.49 -1.24
C ARG A 64 -14.01 8.95 -1.22
N PRO A 65 -15.08 8.27 -1.66
CA PRO A 65 -14.99 6.84 -1.96
C PRO A 65 -13.99 6.61 -3.11
N PHE A 66 -13.32 5.46 -3.10
CA PHE A 66 -12.29 5.14 -4.08
C PHE A 66 -12.67 3.88 -4.86
N ASP A 67 -12.46 3.91 -6.17
CA ASP A 67 -12.37 2.73 -7.04
C ASP A 67 -11.16 2.93 -7.95
N ILE A 68 -10.04 2.34 -7.53
CA ILE A 68 -8.73 2.55 -8.16
C ILE A 68 -8.32 1.24 -8.83
N THR A 69 -7.96 1.32 -10.11
CA THR A 69 -7.34 0.20 -10.83
C THR A 69 -5.90 0.56 -11.18
N ILE A 70 -4.96 -0.24 -10.69
CA ILE A 70 -3.53 -0.08 -10.90
C ILE A 70 -3.04 -1.21 -11.80
N THR A 71 -2.30 -0.86 -12.84
CA THR A 71 -1.70 -1.81 -13.79
C THR A 71 -0.27 -1.41 -14.10
N THR A 72 0.58 -2.38 -14.42
CA THR A 72 1.95 -2.09 -14.84
C THR A 72 2.04 -1.85 -16.34
N THR A 73 2.83 -0.85 -16.72
CA THR A 73 3.21 -0.58 -18.11
C THR A 73 4.72 -0.40 -18.21
N LYS A 74 5.30 -0.72 -19.37
CA LYS A 74 6.72 -0.45 -19.65
C LYS A 74 6.81 0.88 -20.37
N GLN A 75 7.57 1.81 -19.81
CA GLN A 75 7.81 3.12 -20.40
C GLN A 75 9.30 3.42 -20.37
N LEU A 76 9.77 4.13 -21.41
CA LEU A 76 11.14 4.63 -21.45
C LEU A 76 11.27 5.79 -20.48
N PHE A 77 12.21 5.68 -19.56
CA PHE A 77 12.63 6.76 -18.67
C PHE A 77 14.11 7.05 -18.92
N TRP A 78 14.48 8.33 -18.89
CA TRP A 78 15.88 8.73 -18.88
C TRP A 78 16.42 8.49 -17.47
N CYS A 79 17.47 7.68 -17.35
CA CYS A 79 18.12 7.32 -16.11
C CYS A 79 19.53 7.94 -16.09
#